data_AF-A0A0C3CWC2-F1
#
_entry.id   AF-A0A0C3CWC2-F1
#
_cell.length_a   1.000
_cell.length_b   1.000
_cell.length_c   1.000
_cell.angle_alpha   90.00
_cell.angle_beta   90.00
_cell.angle_gamma   90.00
#
_symmetry.space_group_name_H-M   'P 1'
#
loop_
_entity.id
_entity.type
_entity.pdbx_description
1 polymer ?
#
loop_
_entity_poly.entity_id
_entity_poly.type
_entity_poly.pdbx_seq_one_letter_code
_entity_poly.pdbx_strand_id
1 'polypeptide(L)'
;MDGSRPTNKNNAHVVHYNVRWMDSVFKSRDTTEALLSPQREAGNLTSHDYDASLNFLPGYHRYYPGLGLLVATALVFRFRNPKWTPLKFHAVNVTAGLGGFAFGRLAVISAHYKYFCSIENPGGFGKAMENIQSEVGAPKLGLVMSRAYQPSSDDNQTPDDGLQLILPSSNSESSKPKPSDKERSKWEQIRAANNRTARNSSWDSLRQKHERETVNPRSEGADNPENSDVDQYAANSPDGKFDGKFHRK
;
A
#
# COMPACT_ATOMS: atom_id res chain seq x y z
N MET A 1 -4.90 -46.13 -4.40
CA MET A 1 -6.23 -45.51 -4.31
C MET A 1 -6.07 -44.26 -3.49
N ASP A 2 -5.99 -43.12 -4.17
CA ASP A 2 -5.73 -41.82 -3.56
C ASP A 2 -7.08 -41.18 -3.21
N GLY A 3 -7.40 -41.17 -1.93
CA GLY A 3 -8.66 -40.68 -1.38
C GLY A 3 -8.62 -39.17 -1.24
N SER A 4 -8.85 -38.45 -2.35
CA SER A 4 -9.03 -37.00 -2.35
C SER A 4 -10.26 -36.63 -1.52
N ARG A 5 -10.01 -36.26 -0.26
CA ARG A 5 -11.03 -35.75 0.68
C ARG A 5 -11.66 -34.50 0.05
N PRO A 6 -12.97 -34.45 -0.18
CA PRO A 6 -13.61 -33.25 -0.68
C PRO A 6 -13.38 -32.14 0.35
N THR A 7 -12.54 -31.17 -0.01
CA THR A 7 -12.40 -29.95 0.76
C THR A 7 -13.72 -29.21 0.62
N ASN A 8 -14.57 -29.36 1.63
CA ASN A 8 -15.79 -28.58 1.76
C ASN A 8 -15.34 -27.11 1.80
N LYS A 9 -15.48 -26.42 0.68
CA LYS A 9 -15.28 -24.97 0.59
C LYS A 9 -16.44 -24.34 1.35
N ASN A 10 -16.34 -24.36 2.68
CA ASN A 10 -17.20 -23.57 3.53
C ASN A 10 -17.12 -22.14 2.98
N ASN A 11 -18.27 -21.61 2.56
CA ASN A 11 -18.39 -20.28 2.00
C ASN A 11 -18.07 -19.27 3.11
N ALA A 12 -16.79 -19.01 3.33
CA ALA A 12 -16.36 -17.97 4.24
C ALA A 12 -16.87 -16.64 3.66
N HIS A 13 -17.73 -15.98 4.42
CA HIS A 13 -18.21 -14.66 4.02
C HIS A 13 -17.11 -13.65 4.34
N VAL A 14 -16.81 -12.76 3.41
CA VAL A 14 -15.75 -11.77 3.56
C VAL A 14 -16.37 -10.39 3.56
N VAL A 15 -16.12 -9.61 4.61
CA VAL A 15 -16.54 -8.22 4.70
C VAL A 15 -15.43 -7.33 4.20
N HIS A 16 -15.75 -6.44 3.26
CA HIS A 16 -14.82 -5.47 2.70
C HIS A 16 -15.01 -4.09 3.31
N TYR A 17 -13.91 -3.51 3.80
CA TYR A 17 -13.89 -2.23 4.49
C TYR A 17 -12.92 -1.26 3.80
N ASN A 18 -13.43 -0.27 3.06
CA ASN A 18 -12.60 0.71 2.36
C ASN A 18 -12.37 1.95 3.25
N VAL A 19 -11.18 2.05 3.83
CA VAL A 19 -10.79 3.11 4.78
C VAL A 19 -11.04 4.51 4.21
N ARG A 20 -10.62 4.74 2.97
CA ARG A 20 -10.72 6.06 2.32
C ARG A 20 -12.16 6.48 2.08
N TRP A 21 -13.01 5.52 1.69
CA TRP A 21 -14.43 5.79 1.49
C TRP A 21 -15.12 6.10 2.82
N MET A 22 -14.84 5.32 3.88
CA MET A 22 -15.40 5.54 5.21
C MET A 22 -15.09 6.96 5.71
N ASP A 23 -13.84 7.41 5.60
CA ASP A 23 -13.45 8.76 5.97
C ASP A 23 -14.20 9.85 5.17
N SER A 24 -14.48 9.57 3.90
CA SER A 24 -15.14 10.52 3.02
C SER A 24 -16.64 10.64 3.24
N VAL A 25 -17.30 9.55 3.64
CA VAL A 25 -18.76 9.51 3.85
C VAL A 25 -19.11 9.98 5.26
N PHE A 26 -18.44 9.45 6.28
CA PHE A 26 -18.82 9.65 7.68
C PHE A 26 -18.15 10.87 8.30
N LYS A 27 -18.28 12.05 7.67
CA LYS A 27 -17.50 13.26 8.04
C LYS A 27 -17.82 13.84 9.42
N SER A 28 -19.08 13.77 9.81
CA SER A 28 -19.60 14.32 11.06
C SER A 28 -20.43 13.27 11.77
N ARG A 29 -20.68 13.52 13.07
CA ARG A 29 -21.55 12.67 13.87
C ARG A 29 -22.96 12.63 13.27
N ASP A 30 -23.53 13.78 12.93
CA ASP A 30 -24.88 13.89 12.37
C ASP A 30 -25.03 13.09 11.06
N THR A 31 -24.06 13.18 10.14
CA THR A 31 -24.08 12.37 8.91
C THR A 31 -23.95 10.89 9.21
N THR A 32 -23.15 10.53 10.21
CA THR A 32 -22.99 9.13 10.63
C THR A 32 -24.27 8.59 11.24
N GLU A 33 -24.93 9.36 12.10
CA GLU A 33 -26.21 9.01 12.71
C GLU A 33 -27.32 8.88 11.66
N ALA A 34 -27.42 9.84 10.73
CA ALA A 34 -28.42 9.82 9.66
C ALA A 34 -28.28 8.57 8.76
N LEU A 35 -27.06 8.15 8.44
CA LEU A 35 -26.81 6.98 7.59
C LEU A 35 -26.92 5.65 8.35
N LEU A 36 -26.53 5.60 9.62
CA LEU A 36 -26.51 4.37 10.40
C LEU A 36 -27.82 4.09 11.15
N SER A 37 -28.61 5.10 11.52
CA SER A 37 -29.86 4.87 12.28
C SER A 37 -30.83 3.96 11.53
N PRO A 38 -31.09 4.16 10.22
CA PRO A 38 -31.95 3.25 9.46
C PRO A 38 -31.41 1.82 9.42
N GLN A 39 -30.08 1.65 9.42
CA GLN A 39 -29.45 0.31 9.40
C GLN A 39 -29.55 -0.40 10.75
N ARG A 40 -29.51 0.35 11.85
CA ARG A 40 -29.79 -0.17 13.20
C ARG A 40 -31.25 -0.58 13.34
N GLU A 41 -32.18 0.27 12.90
CA GLU A 41 -33.63 -0.01 12.94
C GLU A 41 -34.01 -1.22 12.08
N ALA A 42 -33.31 -1.42 10.95
CA ALA A 42 -33.44 -2.61 10.10
C ALA A 42 -32.81 -3.88 10.69
N GLY A 43 -32.15 -3.81 11.85
CA GLY A 43 -31.47 -4.94 12.48
C GLY A 43 -30.17 -5.37 11.78
N ASN A 44 -29.61 -4.57 10.87
CA ASN A 44 -28.32 -4.85 10.25
C ASN A 44 -27.15 -4.49 11.21
N LEU A 45 -27.35 -3.55 12.13
CA LEU A 45 -26.34 -3.16 13.13
C LEU A 45 -26.82 -3.46 14.55
N THR A 46 -25.93 -4.01 15.38
CA THR A 46 -26.17 -4.10 16.82
C THR A 46 -26.09 -2.71 17.46
N SER A 47 -26.68 -2.52 18.65
CA SER A 47 -26.55 -1.25 19.39
C SER A 47 -25.09 -0.93 19.71
N HIS A 48 -24.30 -1.96 20.07
CA HIS A 48 -22.87 -1.82 20.33
C HIS A 48 -22.11 -1.30 19.09
N ASP A 49 -22.33 -1.94 17.93
CA ASP A 49 -21.64 -1.57 16.68
C ASP A 49 -22.05 -0.17 16.21
N TYR A 50 -23.32 0.20 16.39
CA TYR A 50 -23.82 1.54 16.11
C TYR A 50 -23.13 2.61 16.97
N ASP A 51 -23.06 2.42 18.29
CA ASP A 51 -22.43 3.37 19.21
C ASP A 51 -20.92 3.46 18.98
N ALA A 52 -20.25 2.32 18.74
CA ALA A 52 -18.85 2.27 18.36
C ALA A 52 -18.59 3.06 17.07
N SER A 53 -19.44 2.89 16.06
CA SER A 53 -19.37 3.61 14.78
C SER A 53 -19.52 5.12 14.95
N LEU A 54 -20.51 5.57 15.75
CA LEU A 54 -20.76 6.99 16.02
C LEU A 54 -19.59 7.69 16.71
N ASN A 55 -18.89 6.98 17.59
CA ASN A 55 -17.76 7.52 18.32
C ASN A 55 -16.46 7.48 17.51
N PHE A 56 -16.27 6.43 16.72
CA PHE A 56 -15.03 6.23 15.96
C PHE A 56 -15.03 7.00 14.64
N LEU A 57 -16.04 6.83 13.79
CA LEU A 57 -15.99 7.26 12.38
C LEU A 57 -15.75 8.76 12.20
N PRO A 58 -16.48 9.68 12.87
CA PRO A 58 -16.18 11.11 12.80
C PRO A 58 -15.01 11.54 13.72
N GLY A 59 -14.26 10.59 14.26
CA GLY A 59 -13.25 10.81 15.29
C GLY A 59 -11.94 11.46 14.81
N TYR A 60 -11.07 11.75 15.77
CA TYR A 60 -9.83 12.50 15.56
C TYR A 60 -8.73 11.78 14.78
N HIS A 61 -8.86 10.48 14.53
CA HIS A 61 -7.84 9.68 13.83
C HIS A 61 -7.52 10.27 12.44
N ARG A 62 -8.49 10.92 11.79
CA ARG A 62 -8.33 11.60 10.49
C ARG A 62 -7.24 12.66 10.46
N TYR A 63 -6.95 13.27 11.60
CA TYR A 63 -5.96 14.35 11.73
C TYR A 63 -4.54 13.83 12.03
N TYR A 64 -4.36 12.54 12.31
CA TYR A 64 -3.05 11.97 12.63
C TYR A 64 -1.96 12.26 11.59
N PRO A 65 -2.20 12.24 10.26
CA PRO A 65 -1.16 12.61 9.29
C PRO A 65 -0.72 14.07 9.43
N GLY A 66 -1.66 14.98 9.68
CA GLY A 66 -1.36 16.40 9.89
C GLY A 66 -0.61 16.63 11.19
N LEU A 67 -1.07 16.01 12.29
CA LEU A 67 -0.39 16.07 13.59
C LEU A 67 1.01 15.47 13.52
N GLY A 68 1.18 14.34 12.84
CA GLY A 68 2.49 13.70 12.63
C GLY A 68 3.47 14.61 11.90
N LEU A 69 3.02 15.32 10.87
CA LEU A 69 3.82 16.32 10.17
C LEU A 69 4.22 17.47 11.10
N LEU A 70 3.26 18.05 11.83
CA LEU A 70 3.52 19.17 12.75
C LEU A 70 4.50 18.79 13.85
N VAL A 71 4.32 17.62 14.47
CA VAL A 71 5.21 17.10 15.51
C VAL A 71 6.61 16.85 14.96
N ALA A 72 6.75 16.23 13.80
CA ALA A 72 8.06 15.98 13.19
C ALA A 72 8.79 17.28 12.85
N THR A 73 8.11 18.27 12.28
CA THR A 73 8.67 19.60 12.03
C THR A 73 9.07 20.29 13.33
N ALA A 74 8.23 20.28 14.36
CA ALA A 74 8.54 20.86 15.66
C ALA A 74 9.79 20.23 16.30
N LEU A 75 9.96 18.91 16.16
CA LEU A 75 11.16 18.21 16.63
C LEU A 75 12.42 18.67 15.87
N VAL A 76 12.34 18.86 14.54
CA VAL A 76 13.48 19.41 13.78
C VAL A 76 13.86 20.81 14.25
N PHE A 77 12.89 21.69 14.53
CA PHE A 77 13.17 23.01 15.08
C PHE A 77 13.79 22.93 16.49
N ARG A 78 13.29 22.03 17.35
CA ARG A 78 13.78 21.83 18.72
C ARG A 78 15.22 21.31 18.80
N PHE A 79 15.62 20.49 17.82
CA PHE A 79 16.94 19.86 17.75
C PHE A 79 17.84 20.46 16.65
N ARG A 80 17.47 21.61 16.10
CA ARG A 80 18.26 22.31 15.09
C ARG A 80 19.60 22.76 15.69
N ASN A 81 20.69 22.44 15.00
CA ASN A 81 21.99 23.03 15.32
C ASN A 81 22.14 24.40 14.63
N PRO A 82 22.68 25.42 15.31
CA PRO A 82 22.85 26.76 14.73
C PRO A 82 23.84 26.77 13.55
N LYS A 83 24.72 25.76 13.45
CA LYS A 83 25.72 25.63 12.39
C LYS A 83 25.21 24.99 11.09
N TRP A 84 23.93 24.61 11.01
CA TRP A 84 23.39 24.01 9.79
C TRP A 84 23.25 25.05 8.69
N THR A 85 23.70 24.71 7.48
CA THR A 85 23.41 25.51 6.29
C THR A 85 21.90 25.52 6.01
N PRO A 86 21.34 26.59 5.42
CA PRO A 86 19.91 26.67 5.11
C PRO A 86 19.43 25.47 4.27
N LEU A 87 20.23 25.05 3.28
CA LEU A 87 19.92 23.90 2.44
C LEU A 87 19.80 22.59 3.27
N LYS A 88 20.75 22.35 4.18
CA LYS A 88 20.70 21.18 5.07
C LYS A 88 19.47 21.21 5.97
N PHE A 89 19.13 22.37 6.52
CA PHE A 89 17.94 22.54 7.36
C PHE A 89 16.65 22.23 6.59
N HIS A 90 16.47 22.80 5.40
CA HIS A 90 15.30 22.53 4.57
C HIS A 90 15.19 21.05 4.18
N ALA A 91 16.29 20.43 3.77
CA ALA A 91 16.31 19.01 3.44
C ALA A 91 15.86 18.14 4.63
N VAL A 92 16.45 18.35 5.81
CA VAL A 92 16.06 17.61 7.03
C VAL A 92 14.60 17.86 7.40
N ASN A 93 14.12 19.10 7.33
CA ASN A 93 12.74 19.42 7.68
C ASN A 93 11.73 18.77 6.72
N VAL A 94 11.98 18.79 5.41
CA VAL A 94 11.13 18.12 4.41
C VAL A 94 11.12 16.60 4.64
N THR A 95 12.29 15.99 4.83
CA THR A 95 12.39 14.55 5.10
C THR A 95 11.66 14.17 6.38
N ALA A 96 11.84 14.92 7.47
CA ALA A 96 11.15 14.69 8.74
C ALA A 96 9.63 14.88 8.59
N GLY A 97 9.17 15.93 7.91
CA GLY A 97 7.76 16.20 7.68
C GLY A 97 7.06 15.08 6.89
N LEU A 98 7.71 14.57 5.83
CA LEU A 98 7.21 13.42 5.06
C LEU A 98 7.18 12.14 5.91
N GLY A 99 8.23 11.91 6.72
CA GLY A 99 8.28 10.79 7.66
C GLY A 99 7.16 10.84 8.70
N GLY A 100 6.93 12.00 9.30
CA GLY A 100 5.85 12.24 10.26
C GLY A 100 4.47 12.04 9.64
N PHE A 101 4.26 12.53 8.41
CA PHE A 101 3.01 12.31 7.68
C PHE A 101 2.76 10.82 7.38
N ALA A 102 3.79 10.09 6.92
CA ALA A 102 3.69 8.66 6.64
C ALA A 102 3.38 7.86 7.91
N PHE A 103 4.06 8.16 9.02
CA PHE A 103 3.76 7.55 10.32
C PHE A 103 2.31 7.83 10.76
N GLY A 104 1.84 9.08 10.62
CA GLY A 104 0.45 9.42 10.91
C GLY A 104 -0.54 8.64 10.04
N ARG A 105 -0.23 8.36 8.77
CA ARG A 105 -1.07 7.49 7.91
C ARG A 105 -1.13 6.05 8.40
N LEU A 106 -0.01 5.49 8.85
CA LEU A 106 0.00 4.15 9.47
C LEU A 106 -0.83 4.12 10.75
N ALA A 107 -0.79 5.18 11.56
CA ALA A 107 -1.62 5.31 12.76
C ALA A 107 -3.12 5.35 12.41
N VAL A 108 -3.52 6.03 11.32
CA VAL A 108 -4.91 5.98 10.82
C VAL A 108 -5.31 4.54 10.47
N ILE A 109 -4.51 3.86 9.65
CA ILE A 109 -4.78 2.48 9.24
C ILE A 109 -4.91 1.56 10.46
N SER A 110 -4.01 1.71 11.44
CA SER A 110 -4.08 0.94 12.70
C SER A 110 -5.35 1.23 13.49
N ALA A 111 -5.81 2.49 13.54
CA ALA A 111 -7.03 2.87 14.23
C ALA A 111 -8.27 2.24 13.57
N HIS A 112 -8.38 2.31 12.23
CA HIS A 112 -9.46 1.65 11.49
C HIS A 112 -9.43 0.13 11.64
N TYR A 113 -8.24 -0.47 11.65
CA TYR A 113 -8.11 -1.90 11.88
C TYR A 113 -8.65 -2.30 13.25
N LYS A 114 -8.25 -1.61 14.32
CA LYS A 114 -8.77 -1.86 15.68
C LYS A 114 -10.28 -1.71 15.76
N TYR A 115 -10.82 -0.64 15.17
CA TYR A 115 -12.26 -0.42 15.09
C TYR A 115 -12.98 -1.55 14.34
N PHE A 116 -12.46 -1.96 13.18
CA PHE A 116 -13.06 -3.02 12.38
C PHE A 116 -13.03 -4.38 13.10
N CYS A 117 -12.01 -4.62 13.92
CA CYS A 117 -11.93 -5.81 14.77
C CYS A 117 -12.90 -5.74 15.97
N SER A 118 -13.22 -4.54 16.46
CA SER A 118 -14.18 -4.36 17.56
C SER A 118 -15.65 -4.52 17.17
N ILE A 119 -15.96 -4.62 15.87
CA ILE A 119 -17.32 -4.89 15.38
C ILE A 119 -17.70 -6.32 15.78
N GLU A 120 -18.82 -6.44 16.49
CA GLU A 120 -19.37 -7.68 17.01
C GLU A 120 -20.04 -8.51 15.92
N ASN A 121 -20.86 -7.87 15.07
CA ASN A 121 -21.52 -8.53 13.94
C ASN A 121 -20.94 -8.06 12.60
N PRO A 122 -19.82 -8.65 12.13
CA PRO A 122 -19.21 -8.24 10.87
C PRO A 122 -20.14 -8.43 9.67
N GLY A 123 -20.98 -9.47 9.67
CA GLY A 123 -21.91 -9.74 8.57
C GLY A 123 -23.01 -8.68 8.46
N GLY A 124 -23.63 -8.33 9.59
CA GLY A 124 -24.59 -7.23 9.67
C GLY A 124 -23.99 -5.89 9.27
N PHE A 125 -22.79 -5.59 9.80
CA PHE A 125 -22.04 -4.38 9.44
C PHE A 125 -21.73 -4.31 7.93
N GLY A 126 -21.29 -5.41 7.32
CA GLY A 126 -21.04 -5.49 5.88
C GLY A 126 -22.28 -5.15 5.05
N LYS A 127 -23.42 -5.77 5.39
CA LYS A 127 -24.72 -5.49 4.73
C LYS A 127 -25.17 -4.04 4.93
N ALA A 128 -24.97 -3.47 6.11
CA ALA A 128 -25.25 -2.07 6.38
C ALA A 128 -24.40 -1.15 5.48
N MET A 129 -23.10 -1.45 5.33
CA MET A 129 -22.22 -0.68 4.44
C MET A 129 -22.61 -0.81 2.96
N GLU A 130 -23.05 -1.99 2.50
CA GLU A 130 -23.55 -2.19 1.14
C GLU A 130 -24.80 -1.35 0.86
N ASN A 131 -25.76 -1.32 1.80
CA ASN A 131 -26.95 -0.47 1.69
C ASN A 131 -26.57 1.00 1.60
N ILE A 132 -25.67 1.48 2.47
CA ILE A 132 -25.19 2.87 2.44
C ILE A 132 -24.42 3.18 1.14
N GLN A 133 -23.63 2.24 0.62
CA GLN A 133 -22.94 2.40 -0.66
C GLN A 133 -23.91 2.50 -1.84
N SER A 134 -25.03 1.79 -1.79
CA SER A 134 -26.07 1.91 -2.82
C SER A 134 -26.78 3.26 -2.82
N GLU A 135 -26.86 3.91 -1.64
CA GLU A 135 -27.47 5.23 -1.48
C GLU A 135 -26.49 6.37 -1.81
N VAL A 136 -25.28 6.32 -1.27
CA VAL A 136 -24.28 7.41 -1.35
C VAL A 136 -23.36 7.27 -2.58
N GLY A 137 -23.24 6.06 -3.11
CA GLY A 137 -22.39 5.72 -4.26
C GLY A 137 -21.16 4.88 -3.90
N ALA A 138 -20.65 4.19 -4.92
CA ALA A 138 -19.59 3.20 -4.79
C ALA A 138 -18.25 3.79 -4.30
N PRO A 139 -17.47 3.01 -3.53
CA PRO A 139 -16.17 3.44 -3.05
C PRO A 139 -15.19 3.71 -4.19
N LYS A 140 -14.50 4.84 -4.11
CA LYS A 140 -13.34 5.14 -4.97
C LYS A 140 -12.16 4.25 -4.57
N LEU A 141 -11.18 4.07 -5.47
CA LEU A 141 -9.95 3.32 -5.20
C LEU A 141 -9.34 3.70 -3.84
N GLY A 142 -9.01 2.69 -3.04
CA GLY A 142 -8.49 2.85 -1.69
C GLY A 142 -7.99 1.54 -1.08
N LEU A 143 -7.40 1.64 0.10
CA LEU A 143 -7.04 0.47 0.91
C LEU A 143 -8.32 -0.22 1.38
N VAL A 144 -8.43 -1.52 1.10
CA VAL A 144 -9.55 -2.35 1.53
C VAL A 144 -9.05 -3.33 2.59
N MET A 145 -9.63 -3.29 3.78
CA MET A 145 -9.43 -4.30 4.81
C MET A 145 -10.48 -5.38 4.63
N SER A 146 -10.11 -6.64 4.83
CA SER A 146 -11.03 -7.76 4.72
C SER A 146 -11.00 -8.62 5.97
N ARG A 147 -12.18 -8.99 6.47
CA ARG A 147 -12.35 -9.95 7.56
C ARG A 147 -13.23 -11.07 7.07
N ALA A 148 -12.70 -12.30 7.11
CA ALA A 148 -13.51 -13.48 6.94
C ALA A 148 -14.32 -13.71 8.21
N TYR A 149 -15.59 -14.05 8.08
CA TYR A 149 -16.43 -14.49 9.17
C TYR A 149 -17.23 -15.72 8.72
N GLN A 150 -17.54 -16.57 9.69
CA GLN A 150 -18.44 -17.69 9.48
C GLN A 150 -19.79 -17.29 10.08
N PRO A 151 -20.87 -17.26 9.27
CA PRO A 151 -22.20 -17.02 9.82
C PRO A 151 -22.54 -18.22 10.71
N SER A 152 -22.44 -18.04 12.02
CA SER A 152 -22.89 -19.05 12.95
C SER A 152 -24.41 -19.14 12.84
N SER A 153 -24.93 -20.34 12.55
CA SER A 153 -26.37 -20.58 12.55
C SER A 153 -26.96 -20.55 13.97
N ASP A 154 -26.11 -20.65 14.99
CA ASP A 154 -26.42 -20.48 16.39
C ASP A 154 -25.63 -19.30 16.97
N ASP A 155 -26.33 -18.35 17.57
CA ASP A 155 -25.89 -17.01 18.03
C ASP A 155 -24.79 -16.97 19.13
N ASN A 156 -23.96 -18.01 19.29
CA ASN A 156 -23.09 -18.14 20.46
C ASN A 156 -21.62 -18.58 20.20
N GLN A 157 -21.10 -18.43 18.98
CA GLN A 157 -19.68 -18.72 18.71
C GLN A 157 -18.82 -17.46 18.60
N THR A 158 -17.81 -17.38 19.47
CA THR A 158 -16.68 -16.44 19.41
C THR A 158 -15.88 -16.63 18.12
N PRO A 159 -15.59 -15.56 17.34
CA PRO A 159 -14.90 -15.68 16.05
C PRO A 159 -13.41 -16.05 16.20
N ASP A 160 -12.95 -17.05 15.45
CA ASP A 160 -11.52 -17.33 15.25
C ASP A 160 -10.92 -16.32 14.25
N ASP A 161 -9.85 -15.64 14.67
CA ASP A 161 -9.39 -14.36 14.13
C ASP A 161 -8.50 -14.51 12.87
N GLY A 162 -9.13 -14.80 11.73
CA GLY A 162 -8.47 -14.84 10.42
C GLY A 162 -8.55 -13.50 9.67
N LEU A 163 -7.76 -12.50 10.04
CA LEU A 163 -7.74 -11.19 9.36
C LEU A 163 -6.77 -11.18 8.17
N GLN A 164 -7.25 -10.74 7.00
CA GLN A 164 -6.43 -10.60 5.79
C GLN A 164 -6.42 -9.14 5.31
N LEU A 165 -5.25 -8.50 5.37
CA LEU A 165 -5.05 -7.20 4.76
C LEU A 165 -4.81 -7.37 3.25
N ILE A 166 -5.83 -7.07 2.45
CA ILE A 166 -5.71 -7.11 0.99
C ILE A 166 -5.21 -5.74 0.54
N LEU A 167 -3.92 -5.63 0.23
CA LEU A 167 -3.44 -4.43 -0.46
C LEU A 167 -4.10 -4.37 -1.84
N PRO A 168 -4.56 -3.19 -2.31
CA PRO A 168 -5.14 -3.05 -3.62
C PRO A 168 -4.07 -3.38 -4.67
N SER A 169 -4.04 -4.63 -5.12
CA SER A 169 -3.31 -5.04 -6.30
C SER A 169 -4.01 -4.37 -7.49
N SER A 170 -3.25 -3.74 -8.37
CA SER A 170 -3.75 -2.95 -9.51
C SER A 170 -4.52 -3.75 -10.58
N ASN A 171 -4.95 -4.98 -10.27
CA ASN A 171 -5.79 -5.81 -11.11
C ASN A 171 -7.26 -5.71 -10.66
N SER A 172 -7.92 -4.59 -10.98
CA SER A 172 -9.37 -4.52 -10.92
C SER A 172 -9.96 -5.24 -12.14
N GLU A 173 -10.17 -6.55 -12.00
CA GLU A 173 -10.95 -7.34 -12.95
C GLU A 173 -12.44 -7.00 -12.77
N SER A 174 -12.91 -6.10 -13.63
CA SER A 174 -14.31 -5.72 -13.78
C SER A 174 -15.15 -6.94 -14.13
N SER A 175 -16.07 -7.30 -13.25
CA SER A 175 -17.20 -8.17 -13.57
C SER A 175 -17.93 -7.65 -14.81
N LYS A 176 -18.08 -8.49 -15.84
CA LYS A 176 -19.09 -8.31 -16.89
C LYS A 176 -19.87 -9.61 -17.10
N PRO A 177 -21.19 -9.52 -17.34
CA PRO A 177 -22.08 -10.65 -17.60
C PRO A 177 -21.98 -11.11 -19.06
N LYS A 178 -22.23 -12.42 -19.25
CA LYS A 178 -22.62 -13.21 -20.44
C LYS A 178 -22.03 -12.89 -21.84
N PRO A 179 -21.83 -13.94 -22.67
CA PRO A 179 -21.05 -13.86 -23.89
C PRO A 179 -21.90 -13.36 -25.07
N SER A 180 -21.54 -12.20 -25.62
CA SER A 180 -21.86 -11.86 -27.01
C SER A 180 -20.70 -11.07 -27.59
N ASP A 181 -20.11 -11.67 -28.62
CA ASP A 181 -19.10 -11.16 -29.56
C ASP A 181 -17.74 -10.71 -29.00
N LYS A 182 -16.70 -11.29 -29.61
CA LYS A 182 -15.30 -11.25 -29.21
C LYS A 182 -14.72 -9.83 -29.30
N GLU A 183 -14.99 -8.99 -28.30
CA GLU A 183 -14.16 -7.81 -28.05
C GLU A 183 -12.77 -8.28 -27.61
N ARG A 184 -11.76 -8.07 -28.47
CA ARG A 184 -10.35 -8.37 -28.18
C ARG A 184 -9.98 -7.84 -26.78
N SER A 185 -9.40 -8.72 -25.98
CA SER A 185 -8.96 -8.41 -24.61
C SER A 185 -8.16 -7.10 -24.58
N LYS A 186 -8.44 -6.23 -23.61
CA LYS A 186 -7.67 -4.98 -23.41
C LYS A 186 -6.17 -5.23 -23.33
N TRP A 187 -5.75 -6.37 -22.79
CA TRP A 187 -4.35 -6.80 -22.78
C TRP A 187 -3.79 -7.06 -24.17
N GLU A 188 -4.61 -7.52 -25.08
CA GLU A 188 -4.26 -7.75 -26.48
C GLU A 188 -4.20 -6.42 -27.25
N GLN A 189 -5.05 -5.46 -26.90
CA GLN A 189 -4.96 -4.09 -27.40
C GLN A 189 -3.69 -3.37 -26.90
N ILE A 190 -3.34 -3.54 -25.62
CA ILE A 190 -2.08 -3.02 -25.05
C ILE A 190 -0.88 -3.70 -25.70
N ARG A 191 -0.90 -5.03 -25.89
CA ARG A 191 0.17 -5.75 -26.59
C ARG A 191 0.30 -5.28 -28.03
N ALA A 192 -0.80 -5.07 -28.75
CA ALA A 192 -0.77 -4.56 -30.12
C ALA A 192 -0.26 -3.10 -30.19
N ALA A 193 -0.65 -2.25 -29.23
CA ALA A 193 -0.18 -0.87 -29.14
C ALA A 193 1.32 -0.80 -28.78
N ASN A 194 1.78 -1.60 -27.81
CA ASN A 194 3.19 -1.71 -27.47
C ASN A 194 4.01 -2.26 -28.63
N ASN A 195 3.51 -3.24 -29.39
CA ASN A 195 4.25 -3.74 -30.56
C ASN A 195 4.44 -2.68 -31.66
N ARG A 196 3.50 -1.73 -31.77
CA ARG A 196 3.61 -0.59 -32.70
C ARG A 196 4.59 0.48 -32.22
N THR A 197 4.63 0.76 -30.92
CA THR A 197 5.55 1.77 -30.33
C THR A 197 6.94 1.22 -30.01
N ALA A 198 7.08 -0.09 -29.78
CA ALA A 198 8.35 -0.74 -29.47
C ALA A 198 9.37 -0.63 -30.60
N ARG A 199 8.93 -0.45 -31.87
CA ARG A 199 9.84 -0.19 -32.99
C ARG A 199 10.59 1.14 -32.89
N ASN A 200 10.09 2.09 -32.09
CA ASN A 200 10.66 3.44 -31.94
C ASN A 200 10.90 3.80 -30.45
N SER A 201 11.14 2.82 -29.57
CA SER A 201 11.36 3.09 -28.15
C SER A 201 12.62 3.95 -27.95
N SER A 202 12.49 5.07 -27.23
CA SER A 202 13.63 5.96 -26.94
C SER A 202 14.74 5.25 -26.15
N TRP A 203 14.41 4.17 -25.44
CA TRP A 203 15.36 3.30 -24.77
C TRP A 203 16.25 2.52 -25.74
N ASP A 204 15.70 2.11 -26.89
CA ASP A 204 16.45 1.38 -27.92
C ASP A 204 17.37 2.34 -28.70
N SER A 205 16.93 3.59 -28.90
CA SER A 205 17.78 4.66 -29.45
C SER A 205 18.98 4.96 -28.56
N LEU A 206 18.81 4.93 -27.24
CA LEU A 206 19.90 5.14 -26.28
C LEU A 206 20.92 3.98 -26.34
N ARG A 207 20.43 2.74 -26.45
CA ARG A 207 21.27 1.54 -26.57
C ARG A 207 22.04 1.52 -27.89
N GLN A 208 21.37 1.78 -29.02
CA GLN A 208 22.02 1.90 -30.32
C GLN A 208 23.09 2.99 -30.35
N LYS A 209 22.85 4.12 -29.67
CA LYS A 209 23.84 5.19 -29.57
C LYS A 209 25.08 4.71 -28.81
N HIS A 210 24.89 4.02 -27.68
CA HIS A 210 25.98 3.44 -26.91
C HIS A 210 26.75 2.37 -27.70
N GLU A 211 26.06 1.50 -28.43
CA GLU A 211 26.69 0.48 -29.28
C GLU A 211 27.51 1.10 -30.43
N ARG A 212 27.02 2.16 -31.08
CA ARG A 212 27.78 2.88 -32.12
C ARG A 212 29.02 3.59 -31.58
N GLU A 213 28.94 4.16 -30.38
CA GLU A 213 30.09 4.80 -29.74
C GLU A 213 31.16 3.77 -29.32
N THR A 214 30.76 2.53 -29.02
CA THR A 214 31.69 1.48 -28.58
C THR A 214 32.39 0.77 -29.75
N VAL A 215 31.77 0.70 -30.93
CA VAL A 215 32.28 -0.07 -32.10
C VAL A 215 33.15 0.78 -33.04
N ASN A 216 33.50 2.02 -32.67
CA ASN A 216 34.48 2.80 -33.42
C ASN A 216 35.83 2.91 -32.67
N PRO A 217 36.57 1.82 -32.42
CA PRO A 217 37.98 1.93 -32.08
C PRO A 217 38.68 2.46 -33.33
N ARG A 218 38.98 3.75 -33.26
CA ARG A 218 39.71 4.52 -34.25
C ARG A 218 41.07 3.88 -34.52
N SER A 219 41.13 3.07 -35.58
CA SER A 219 42.36 2.62 -36.22
C SER A 219 42.99 3.80 -36.97
N GLU A 220 43.57 4.76 -36.25
CA GLU A 220 44.52 5.72 -36.81
C GLU A 220 45.84 5.50 -36.10
N GLY A 221 46.76 4.85 -36.81
CA GLY A 221 48.10 4.56 -36.35
C GLY A 221 48.97 5.81 -36.22
N ALA A 222 49.95 5.71 -35.33
CA ALA A 222 51.23 6.38 -35.48
C ALA A 222 52.27 5.59 -34.67
N ASP A 223 53.33 5.20 -35.37
CA ASP A 223 54.53 4.57 -34.88
C ASP A 223 55.16 5.35 -33.71
N ASN A 224 55.60 4.63 -32.66
CA ASN A 224 56.82 5.00 -31.95
C ASN A 224 57.40 3.77 -31.21
N PRO A 225 58.62 3.32 -31.52
CA PRO A 225 59.25 2.21 -30.83
C PRO A 225 59.96 2.69 -29.55
N GLU A 226 60.14 1.73 -28.64
CA GLU A 226 61.26 1.68 -27.70
C GLU A 226 61.26 2.73 -26.57
N ASN A 227 60.71 2.33 -25.42
CA ASN A 227 61.27 2.77 -24.16
C ASN A 227 61.33 1.58 -23.18
N SER A 228 62.57 1.16 -22.96
CA SER A 228 63.03 0.20 -21.98
C SER A 228 62.74 0.66 -20.55
N ASP A 229 62.55 -0.34 -19.69
CA ASP A 229 62.84 -0.37 -18.25
C ASP A 229 62.30 0.76 -17.37
N VAL A 230 61.60 0.34 -16.31
CA VAL A 230 61.82 0.71 -14.89
C VAL A 230 60.62 0.19 -14.09
N ASP A 231 60.86 -0.88 -13.35
CA ASP A 231 60.59 -1.04 -11.91
C ASP A 231 59.22 -0.57 -11.37
N GLN A 232 58.38 -1.44 -10.79
CA GLN A 232 58.54 -2.07 -9.46
C GLN A 232 57.39 -1.60 -8.55
N TYR A 233 57.11 -2.39 -7.50
CA TYR A 233 56.16 -2.20 -6.39
C TYR A 233 54.74 -2.77 -6.63
N ALA A 234 54.54 -4.03 -6.24
CA ALA A 234 54.15 -4.47 -4.88
C ALA A 234 52.65 -4.26 -4.63
N ALA A 235 51.84 -5.30 -4.77
CA ALA A 235 51.53 -6.24 -3.69
C ALA A 235 51.01 -5.53 -2.43
N ASN A 236 49.69 -5.37 -2.34
CA ASN A 236 48.99 -5.20 -1.06
C ASN A 236 47.53 -5.65 -1.22
N SER A 237 47.29 -6.92 -0.88
CA SER A 237 45.98 -7.46 -0.58
C SER A 237 45.93 -7.73 0.93
N PRO A 238 45.12 -7.00 1.72
CA PRO A 238 44.92 -7.35 3.11
C PRO A 238 43.62 -8.15 3.26
N ASP A 239 43.81 -9.44 3.60
CA ASP A 239 42.78 -10.31 4.15
C ASP A 239 42.21 -9.73 5.45
N GLY A 240 40.97 -9.24 5.38
CA GLY A 240 40.20 -8.77 6.52
C GLY A 240 39.61 -9.93 7.31
N LYS A 241 40.36 -10.46 8.28
CA LYS A 241 39.91 -11.43 9.29
C LYS A 241 39.03 -10.73 10.33
N PHE A 242 37.74 -11.10 10.40
CA PHE A 242 36.74 -10.51 11.29
C PHE A 242 36.56 -11.38 12.55
N ASP A 243 37.33 -11.11 13.61
CA ASP A 243 37.16 -11.79 14.90
C ASP A 243 36.11 -11.08 15.77
N GLY A 244 34.93 -11.71 15.88
CA GLY A 244 33.86 -11.27 16.76
C GLY A 244 34.08 -11.72 18.21
N LYS A 245 34.21 -10.76 19.14
CA LYS A 245 34.03 -10.99 20.58
C LYS A 245 32.79 -10.25 21.07
N PHE A 246 31.70 -10.99 21.25
CA PHE A 246 30.54 -10.54 22.02
C PHE A 246 30.81 -10.75 23.51
N HIS A 247 30.83 -9.68 24.30
CA HIS A 247 30.65 -9.74 25.75
C HIS A 247 29.18 -9.44 26.05
N ARG A 248 28.46 -10.43 26.62
CA ARG A 248 27.21 -10.19 27.35
C ARG A 248 27.54 -9.87 28.81
N LYS A 249 26.89 -8.85 29.35
CA LYS A 249 26.59 -8.72 30.78
C LYS A 249 25.09 -8.84 30.93
#